data_AF-A0A7C3ZR13-F1
#
_entry.id   AF-A0A7C3ZR13-F1
#
_cell.length_a   1.000
_cell.length_b   1.000
_cell.length_c   1.000
_cell.angle_alpha   90.00
_cell.angle_beta   90.00
_cell.angle_gamma   90.00
#
_symmetry.space_group_name_H-M   'P 1'
#
loop_
_entity.id
_entity.type
_entity.pdbx_description
1 polymer ?
#
loop_
_entity_poly.entity_id
_entity_poly.type
_entity_poly.pdbx_seq_one_letter_code
_entity_poly.pdbx_strand_id
1 'polypeptide(L)'
;MERTIYRTIKATPGMWGTALILLGFIGAAGLSVLTIEHYGHIITGMNNQIVWGLPHVFAIFLIVAASGVLNIASISSVFGKKAYKPMARWSALLSIAVLLGGLAVLVLDLGRPDRLIIAMTKYNFTSIFAWNMILYNGFFAIVGVYLVVQMTKGLSPTIHKA
;
A
#
# COMPACT_ATOMS: atom_id res chain seq x y z
N MET A 1 2.20 -21.89 -24.67
CA MET A 1 2.03 -20.88 -23.60
C MET A 1 2.25 -19.52 -24.23
N GLU A 2 1.21 -18.71 -24.42
CA GLU A 2 1.40 -17.34 -24.88
C GLU A 2 2.27 -16.59 -23.87
N ARG A 3 3.40 -16.07 -24.36
CA ARG A 3 4.31 -15.25 -23.56
C ARG A 3 3.53 -13.97 -23.23
N THR A 4 3.35 -13.65 -21.96
CA THR A 4 2.77 -12.35 -21.58
C THR A 4 3.77 -11.27 -22.02
N ILE A 5 3.47 -10.59 -23.13
CA ILE A 5 4.33 -9.54 -23.68
C ILE A 5 4.03 -8.26 -22.89
N TYR A 6 4.98 -7.84 -22.07
CA TYR A 6 4.94 -6.53 -21.42
C TYR A 6 5.12 -5.48 -22.52
N ARG A 7 4.00 -4.94 -23.01
CA ARG A 7 3.99 -3.90 -24.03
C ARG A 7 3.83 -2.55 -23.35
N THR A 8 4.69 -1.61 -23.69
CA THR A 8 4.54 -0.20 -23.30
C THR A 8 3.19 0.30 -23.83
N ILE A 9 2.36 0.81 -22.93
CA ILE A 9 1.10 1.47 -23.31
C ILE A 9 1.48 2.73 -24.09
N LYS A 10 0.91 2.91 -25.29
CA LYS A 10 1.10 4.14 -26.06
C LYS A 10 0.41 5.28 -25.32
N ALA A 11 1.04 6.45 -25.31
CA ALA A 11 0.50 7.63 -24.64
C ALA A 11 -0.71 8.19 -25.39
N THR A 12 -1.89 7.61 -25.12
CA THR A 12 -3.18 8.00 -25.69
C THR A 12 -3.78 9.16 -24.90
N PRO A 13 -4.59 10.06 -25.49
CA PRO A 13 -5.27 11.13 -24.76
C PRO A 13 -6.03 10.66 -23.51
N GLY A 14 -6.67 9.49 -23.56
CA GLY A 14 -7.34 8.90 -22.39
C GLY A 14 -6.40 8.54 -21.24
N MET A 15 -5.16 8.11 -21.53
CA MET A 15 -4.15 7.81 -20.51
C MET A 15 -3.65 9.08 -19.82
N TRP A 16 -3.49 10.17 -20.58
CA TRP A 16 -3.19 11.48 -20.01
C TRP A 16 -4.35 12.02 -19.17
N GLY A 17 -5.59 11.81 -19.63
CA GLY A 17 -6.78 12.14 -18.85
C GLY A 17 -6.83 11.41 -17.50
N THR A 18 -6.59 10.10 -17.48
CA THR A 18 -6.55 9.35 -16.21
C THR A 18 -5.39 9.78 -15.32
N ALA A 19 -4.19 10.03 -15.89
CA ALA A 19 -3.05 10.54 -15.14
C ALA A 19 -3.34 11.90 -14.49
N LEU A 20 -3.98 12.83 -15.22
CA LEU A 20 -4.38 14.14 -14.69
C LEU A 20 -5.41 14.03 -13.57
N ILE A 21 -6.40 13.13 -13.70
CA ILE A 21 -7.38 12.89 -12.63
C ILE A 21 -6.70 12.37 -11.37
N LEU A 22 -5.79 11.39 -11.50
CA LEU A 22 -5.04 10.85 -10.37
C LEU A 22 -4.15 11.92 -9.72
N LEU A 23 -3.50 12.76 -10.53
CA LEU A 23 -2.66 13.84 -10.04
C LEU A 23 -3.50 14.92 -9.34
N GLY A 24 -4.67 15.25 -9.87
CA GLY A 24 -5.65 16.12 -9.23
C GLY A 24 -6.15 15.56 -7.89
N PHE A 25 -6.42 14.25 -7.82
CA PHE A 25 -6.79 13.57 -6.57
C PHE A 25 -5.66 13.65 -5.52
N ILE A 26 -4.41 13.39 -5.92
CA ILE A 26 -3.25 13.54 -5.03
C ILE A 26 -3.09 15.00 -4.56
N GLY A 27 -3.28 15.97 -5.46
CA GLY A 27 -3.25 17.39 -5.13
C GLY A 27 -4.33 17.79 -4.12
N ALA A 28 -5.57 17.32 -4.32
CA ALA A 28 -6.66 17.53 -3.38
C ALA A 28 -6.40 16.88 -2.02
N ALA A 29 -5.83 15.67 -2.00
CA ALA A 29 -5.41 15.01 -0.77
C ALA A 29 -4.34 15.83 -0.04
N GLY A 30 -3.32 16.34 -0.75
CA GLY A 30 -2.31 17.24 -0.18
C GLY A 30 -2.91 18.51 0.41
N LEU A 31 -3.85 19.16 -0.29
CA LEU A 31 -4.58 20.32 0.22
C LEU A 31 -5.37 19.98 1.49
N SER A 32 -5.99 18.80 1.56
CA SER A 32 -6.72 18.38 2.77
C SER A 32 -5.81 18.23 3.99
N VAL A 33 -4.55 17.83 3.80
CA VAL A 33 -3.57 17.74 4.89
C VAL A 33 -3.20 19.13 5.38
N LEU A 34 -2.95 20.08 4.47
CA LEU A 34 -2.64 21.46 4.82
C LEU A 34 -3.79 22.15 5.57
N THR A 35 -5.05 21.85 5.22
CA THR A 35 -6.19 22.39 5.96
C THR A 35 -6.31 21.77 7.34
N ILE A 36 -6.06 20.46 7.49
CA ILE A 36 -6.04 19.79 8.80
C ILE A 36 -4.92 20.36 9.68
N GLU A 37 -3.75 20.64 9.11
CA GLU A 37 -2.64 21.24 9.85
C GLU A 37 -2.97 22.66 10.34
N HIS A 38 -3.64 23.47 9.51
CA HIS A 38 -3.95 24.87 9.86
C HIS A 38 -5.15 25.01 10.83
N TYR A 39 -6.22 24.26 10.61
CA TYR A 39 -7.45 24.35 11.42
C TYR A 39 -7.54 23.30 12.53
N GLY A 40 -6.62 22.34 12.54
CA GLY A 40 -6.63 21.21 13.44
C GLY A 40 -7.60 20.11 13.03
N HIS A 41 -7.50 18.96 13.71
CA HIS A 41 -8.31 17.76 13.48
C HIS A 41 -9.81 17.92 13.73
N ILE A 42 -10.27 19.07 14.22
CA ILE A 42 -11.71 19.34 14.42
C ILE A 42 -12.48 19.31 13.09
N ILE A 43 -11.83 19.68 11.98
CA ILE A 43 -12.47 19.72 10.65
C ILE A 43 -12.82 18.33 10.12
N THR A 44 -12.17 17.28 10.63
CA THR A 44 -12.45 15.89 10.24
C THR A 44 -13.55 15.26 11.08
N GLY A 45 -14.23 16.04 11.93
CA GLY A 45 -15.26 15.56 12.85
C GLY A 45 -14.74 14.85 14.10
N MET A 46 -13.44 14.97 14.39
CA MET A 46 -12.84 14.42 15.61
C MET A 46 -13.10 15.34 16.81
N ASN A 47 -13.29 14.75 17.97
CA ASN A 47 -13.42 15.44 19.25
C ASN A 47 -12.81 14.59 20.37
N ASN A 48 -12.91 15.02 21.63
CA ASN A 48 -12.29 14.29 22.74
C ASN A 48 -12.93 12.92 23.03
N GLN A 49 -14.13 12.65 22.52
CA GLN A 49 -14.79 11.34 22.60
C GLN A 49 -14.49 10.48 21.37
N ILE A 50 -14.40 11.10 20.20
CA ILE A 50 -14.12 10.47 18.90
C ILE A 50 -12.71 10.87 18.49
N VAL A 51 -11.74 10.12 18.99
CA VAL A 51 -10.31 10.39 18.82
C VAL A 51 -9.76 9.96 17.45
N TRP A 52 -10.47 9.08 16.74
CA TRP A 52 -10.10 8.62 15.39
C TRP A 52 -11.24 8.88 14.41
N GLY A 53 -10.99 9.79 13.47
CA GLY A 53 -11.96 10.21 12.47
C GLY A 53 -11.82 9.47 11.14
N LEU A 54 -12.41 10.07 10.10
CA LEU A 54 -12.38 9.56 8.72
C LEU A 54 -10.97 9.28 8.17
N PRO A 55 -9.92 10.10 8.42
CA PRO A 55 -8.59 9.80 7.88
C PRO A 55 -8.05 8.45 8.39
N HIS A 56 -8.28 8.16 9.67
CA HIS A 56 -7.83 6.91 10.29
C HIS A 56 -8.57 5.69 9.71
N VAL A 57 -9.90 5.78 9.56
CA VAL A 57 -10.71 4.72 8.94
C VAL A 57 -10.28 4.47 7.50
N PHE A 58 -10.01 5.54 6.75
CA PHE A 58 -9.53 5.44 5.37
C PHE A 58 -8.14 4.79 5.28
N ALA A 59 -7.23 5.13 6.19
CA ALA A 59 -5.91 4.49 6.26
C ALA A 59 -6.01 2.98 6.51
N ILE A 60 -6.81 2.55 7.49
CA ILE A 60 -7.03 1.13 7.78
C ILE A 60 -7.69 0.42 6.59
N PHE A 61 -8.67 1.06 5.95
CA PHE A 61 -9.29 0.53 4.74
C PHE A 61 -8.26 0.25 3.64
N LEU A 62 -7.35 1.17 3.37
CA LEU A 62 -6.29 0.97 2.38
C LEU A 62 -5.33 -0.16 2.79
N ILE A 63 -4.92 -0.22 4.06
CA ILE A 63 -4.03 -1.29 4.55
C ILE A 63 -4.69 -2.67 4.39
N VAL A 64 -5.97 -2.80 4.74
CA VAL A 64 -6.73 -4.05 4.56
C VAL A 64 -6.94 -4.37 3.07
N ALA A 65 -7.24 -3.35 2.26
CA ALA A 65 -7.39 -3.52 0.82
C ALA A 65 -6.08 -3.99 0.17
N ALA A 66 -4.91 -3.51 0.64
CA ALA A 66 -3.61 -3.98 0.16
C ALA A 66 -3.41 -5.48 0.39
N SER A 67 -3.83 -5.99 1.55
CA SER A 67 -3.84 -7.44 1.82
C SER A 67 -4.79 -8.19 0.88
N GLY A 68 -6.01 -7.67 0.67
CA GLY A 68 -6.98 -8.24 -0.25
C GLY A 68 -6.48 -8.31 -1.70
N VAL A 69 -5.81 -7.27 -2.17
CA VAL A 69 -5.20 -7.21 -3.51
C VAL A 69 -4.10 -8.27 -3.67
N LEU A 70 -3.29 -8.50 -2.64
CA LEU A 70 -2.19 -9.48 -2.67
C LEU A 70 -2.68 -10.93 -2.84
N ASN A 71 -3.91 -11.24 -2.40
CA ASN A 71 -4.46 -12.60 -2.49
C ASN A 71 -4.49 -13.14 -3.92
N ILE A 72 -4.59 -12.30 -4.95
CA ILE A 72 -4.52 -12.72 -6.36
C ILE A 72 -3.14 -13.34 -6.67
N ALA A 73 -2.06 -12.74 -6.15
CA ALA A 73 -0.72 -13.29 -6.29
C ALA A 73 -0.53 -14.59 -5.47
N SER A 74 -1.12 -14.66 -4.28
CA SER A 74 -1.13 -15.88 -3.45
C SER A 74 -1.84 -17.04 -4.15
N ILE A 75 -2.99 -16.81 -4.78
CA ILE A 75 -3.72 -17.81 -5.57
C ILE A 75 -2.86 -18.34 -6.73
N SER A 76 -2.12 -17.46 -7.41
CA SER A 76 -1.25 -17.89 -8.50
C SER A 76 -0.07 -18.72 -8.02
N SER A 77 0.58 -18.35 -6.91
CA SER A 77 1.88 -18.91 -6.51
C SER A 77 1.73 -20.10 -5.56
N VAL A 78 0.86 -20.01 -4.57
CA VAL A 78 0.64 -21.06 -3.56
C VAL A 78 -0.23 -22.18 -4.15
N PHE A 79 -1.31 -21.85 -4.84
CA PHE A 79 -2.25 -22.84 -5.37
C PHE A 79 -1.95 -23.27 -6.82
N GLY A 80 -0.86 -22.76 -7.41
CA GLY A 80 -0.39 -23.15 -8.74
C GLY A 80 -1.35 -22.85 -9.90
N LYS A 81 -2.32 -21.93 -9.71
CA LYS A 81 -3.32 -21.60 -10.74
C LYS A 81 -2.67 -20.76 -11.84
N LYS A 82 -2.31 -21.42 -12.95
CA LYS A 82 -1.61 -20.84 -14.11
C LYS A 82 -2.30 -19.62 -14.73
N ALA A 83 -3.62 -19.53 -14.65
CA ALA A 83 -4.40 -18.41 -15.18
C ALA A 83 -4.06 -17.06 -14.51
N TYR A 84 -3.69 -17.08 -13.22
CA TYR A 84 -3.40 -15.86 -12.44
C TYR A 84 -1.92 -15.46 -12.45
N LYS A 85 -1.05 -16.27 -13.06
CA LYS A 85 0.40 -16.03 -13.14
C LYS A 85 0.82 -14.67 -13.73
N PRO A 86 0.20 -14.17 -14.82
CA PRO A 86 0.53 -12.84 -15.32
C PRO A 86 0.02 -11.71 -14.41
N MET A 87 -1.06 -11.95 -13.66
CA MET A 87 -1.67 -10.96 -12.76
C MET A 87 -0.94 -10.88 -11.41
N ALA A 88 -0.19 -11.91 -11.02
CA ALA A 88 0.51 -11.98 -9.73
C ALA A 88 1.48 -10.80 -9.51
N ARG A 89 2.19 -10.37 -10.55
CA ARG A 89 3.13 -9.24 -10.48
C ARG A 89 2.42 -7.90 -10.30
N TRP A 90 1.32 -7.70 -11.04
CA TRP A 90 0.50 -6.49 -10.93
C TRP A 90 -0.23 -6.41 -9.58
N SER A 91 -0.70 -7.54 -9.07
CA SER A 91 -1.28 -7.66 -7.73
C SER A 91 -0.28 -7.27 -6.64
N ALA A 92 0.95 -7.79 -6.70
CA ALA A 92 2.00 -7.41 -5.74
C ALA A 92 2.35 -5.91 -5.83
N LEU A 93 2.52 -5.36 -7.04
CA LEU A 93 2.77 -3.93 -7.25
C LEU A 93 1.64 -3.05 -6.71
N LEU A 94 0.39 -3.41 -7.01
CA LEU A 94 -0.79 -2.67 -6.55
C LEU A 94 -0.94 -2.76 -5.03
N SER A 95 -0.68 -3.91 -4.43
CA SER A 95 -0.69 -4.09 -2.97
C SER A 95 0.30 -3.13 -2.30
N ILE A 96 1.54 -3.03 -2.82
CA ILE A 96 2.56 -2.08 -2.33
C ILE A 96 2.07 -0.63 -2.46
N ALA A 97 1.52 -0.25 -3.62
CA ALA A 97 1.05 1.12 -3.84
C ALA A 97 -0.10 1.51 -2.91
N VAL A 98 -1.07 0.62 -2.71
CA VAL A 98 -2.21 0.84 -1.81
C VAL A 98 -1.74 0.90 -0.35
N LEU A 99 -0.81 0.03 0.05
CA LEU A 99 -0.22 0.04 1.39
C LEU A 99 0.54 1.33 1.66
N LEU A 100 1.33 1.82 0.70
CA LEU A 100 2.02 3.11 0.81
C LEU A 100 1.03 4.26 0.98
N GLY A 101 -0.08 4.24 0.23
CA GLY A 101 -1.16 5.22 0.41
C GLY A 101 -1.73 5.19 1.83
N GLY A 102 -2.03 3.99 2.36
CA GLY A 102 -2.53 3.83 3.73
C GLY A 102 -1.53 4.31 4.79
N LEU A 103 -0.25 3.97 4.63
CA LEU A 103 0.82 4.41 5.52
C LEU A 103 1.04 5.93 5.47
N ALA A 104 0.98 6.53 4.27
CA ALA A 104 1.10 7.97 4.11
C ALA A 104 -0.04 8.71 4.83
N VAL A 105 -1.29 8.25 4.66
CA VAL A 105 -2.44 8.83 5.36
C VAL A 105 -2.28 8.68 6.88
N LEU A 106 -1.85 7.50 7.35
CA LEU A 106 -1.61 7.25 8.77
C LEU A 106 -0.57 8.23 9.34
N VAL A 107 0.55 8.43 8.64
CA VAL A 107 1.61 9.36 9.05
C VAL A 107 1.12 10.81 9.08
N LEU A 108 0.36 11.23 8.07
CA LEU A 108 -0.15 12.60 7.96
C LEU A 108 -1.32 12.89 8.92
N ASP A 109 -2.01 11.84 9.39
CA ASP A 109 -3.04 11.94 10.43
C ASP A 109 -2.43 12.07 11.84
N LEU A 110 -1.12 11.86 12.02
CA LEU A 110 -0.47 12.20 13.28
C LEU A 110 -0.40 13.73 13.41
N GLY A 111 -1.04 14.28 14.44
CA GLY A 111 -0.94 15.72 14.74
C GLY A 111 0.49 16.22 15.03
N ARG A 112 1.48 15.32 15.20
CA ARG A 112 2.92 15.62 15.34
C ARG A 112 3.77 14.56 14.63
N PRO A 113 3.91 14.62 13.30
CA PRO A 113 4.64 13.60 12.54
C PRO A 113 6.15 13.61 12.87
N ASP A 114 6.67 14.73 13.37
CA ASP A 114 8.03 14.91 13.91
C ASP A 114 8.39 13.84 14.97
N ARG A 115 7.41 13.34 15.73
CA ARG A 115 7.64 12.36 16.80
C ARG A 115 7.69 10.91 16.33
N LEU A 116 7.43 10.62 15.05
CA LEU A 116 7.54 9.25 14.51
C LEU A 116 8.95 8.67 14.69
N ILE A 117 9.99 9.50 14.64
CA ILE A 117 11.39 9.08 14.86
C ILE A 117 11.56 8.45 16.25
N ILE A 118 10.86 8.99 17.26
CA ILE A 118 10.88 8.46 18.62
C ILE A 118 10.14 7.12 18.66
N ALA A 119 9.00 7.02 17.98
CA ALA A 119 8.25 5.76 17.88
C ALA A 119 9.05 4.65 17.16
N MET A 120 9.93 5.03 16.22
CA MET A 120 10.82 4.10 15.52
C MET A 120 12.06 3.69 16.32
N THR A 121 12.41 4.42 17.39
CA THR A 121 13.62 4.16 18.20
C THR A 121 13.30 3.59 19.58
N LYS A 122 12.12 3.88 20.14
CA LYS A 122 11.64 3.34 21.42
C LYS A 122 10.33 2.59 21.25
N TYR A 123 10.43 1.31 20.89
CA TYR A 123 9.25 0.45 20.76
C TYR A 123 8.73 0.02 22.13
N ASN A 124 7.42 0.18 22.35
CA ASN A 124 6.71 -0.42 23.46
C ASN A 124 5.88 -1.61 22.95
N PHE A 125 6.36 -2.83 23.16
CA PHE A 125 5.72 -4.06 22.67
C PHE A 125 4.37 -4.38 23.32
N THR A 126 3.97 -3.67 24.38
CA THR A 126 2.59 -3.77 24.92
C THR A 126 1.60 -2.93 24.11
N SER A 127 2.08 -1.96 23.32
CA SER A 127 1.25 -1.08 22.51
C SER A 127 0.91 -1.71 21.15
N ILE A 128 -0.38 -1.69 20.80
CA ILE A 128 -0.84 -2.12 19.48
C ILE A 128 -0.25 -1.26 18.35
N PHE A 129 0.04 0.02 18.62
CA PHE A 129 0.65 0.91 17.63
C PHE A 129 2.09 0.51 17.29
N ALA A 130 2.85 -0.03 18.26
CA ALA A 130 4.19 -0.54 17.99
C ALA A 130 4.14 -1.79 17.10
N TRP A 131 3.20 -2.70 17.38
CA TRP A 131 2.97 -3.87 16.53
C TRP A 131 2.54 -3.49 15.11
N ASN A 132 1.61 -2.55 14.96
CA ASN A 132 1.17 -2.08 13.65
C ASN A 132 2.34 -1.52 12.83
N MET A 133 3.23 -0.74 13.45
CA MET A 133 4.43 -0.26 12.77
C MET A 133 5.29 -1.42 12.25
N ILE A 134 5.56 -2.43 13.08
CA ILE A 134 6.37 -3.58 12.69
C ILE A 134 5.67 -4.41 11.60
N LEU A 135 4.37 -4.68 11.76
CA LEU A 135 3.60 -5.52 10.85
C LEU A 135 3.41 -4.87 9.48
N TYR A 136 3.12 -3.58 9.41
CA TYR A 136 2.92 -2.91 8.12
C TYR A 136 4.24 -2.75 7.35
N ASN A 137 5.32 -2.39 8.03
CA ASN A 137 6.66 -2.35 7.41
C ASN A 137 7.13 -3.76 7.01
N GLY A 138 6.87 -4.76 7.84
CA GLY A 138 7.15 -6.16 7.53
C GLY A 138 6.38 -6.65 6.31
N PHE A 139 5.08 -6.34 6.23
CA PHE A 139 4.25 -6.64 5.08
C PHE A 139 4.77 -5.96 3.81
N PHE A 140 5.10 -4.67 3.88
CA PHE A 140 5.72 -3.93 2.78
C PHE A 140 7.02 -4.60 2.30
N ALA A 141 7.92 -4.94 3.22
CA ALA A 141 9.20 -5.58 2.91
C ALA A 141 9.02 -6.97 2.29
N ILE A 142 8.15 -7.82 2.85
CA ILE A 142 7.89 -9.17 2.36
C ILE A 142 7.32 -9.12 0.94
N VAL A 143 6.34 -8.25 0.68
CA VAL A 143 5.75 -8.10 -0.67
C VAL A 143 6.78 -7.53 -1.66
N GLY A 144 7.62 -6.60 -1.20
CA GLY A 144 8.74 -6.07 -1.99
C GLY A 144 9.72 -7.16 -2.41
N VAL A 145 10.19 -7.99 -1.46
CA VAL A 145 11.06 -9.14 -1.75
C VAL A 145 10.37 -10.12 -2.69
N TYR A 146 9.10 -10.44 -2.43
CA TYR A 146 8.31 -11.34 -3.27
C TYR A 146 8.20 -10.85 -4.73
N LEU A 147 7.96 -9.55 -4.92
CA LEU A 147 7.93 -8.93 -6.24
C LEU A 147 9.31 -8.99 -6.91
N VAL A 148 10.38 -8.65 -6.20
CA VAL A 148 11.76 -8.74 -6.72
C VAL A 148 12.06 -10.16 -7.19
N VAL A 149 11.77 -11.17 -6.37
CA VAL A 149 11.94 -12.58 -6.73
C VAL A 149 11.14 -12.94 -7.99
N GLN A 150 9.90 -12.48 -8.12
CA GLN A 150 9.11 -12.69 -9.33
C GLN A 150 9.68 -12.01 -10.59
N MET A 151 10.37 -10.88 -10.42
CA MET A 151 10.99 -10.12 -11.52
C MET A 151 12.36 -10.68 -11.92
N THR A 152 13.09 -11.30 -11.00
CA THR A 152 14.38 -11.95 -11.30
C THR A 152 14.19 -13.08 -12.32
N LYS A 153 14.92 -13.00 -13.44
CA LYS A 153 14.99 -14.08 -14.45
C LYS A 153 16.16 -14.99 -14.05
N GLY A 154 15.89 -16.25 -13.68
CA GLY A 154 16.95 -17.23 -13.44
C GLY A 154 16.77 -18.15 -12.25
N LEU A 155 15.77 -17.96 -11.37
CA LEU A 155 15.38 -19.00 -10.43
C LEU A 155 14.66 -20.12 -11.19
N SER A 156 15.44 -21.02 -11.77
CA SER A 156 14.94 -22.31 -12.24
C SER A 156 14.28 -22.99 -11.04
N PRO A 157 12.99 -23.34 -11.11
CA PRO A 157 12.41 -24.24 -10.15
C PRO A 157 13.08 -25.58 -10.43
N THR A 158 14.07 -25.98 -9.62
CA THR A 158 14.38 -27.39 -9.48
C THR A 158 13.18 -28.02 -8.74
N ILE A 159 12.06 -28.15 -9.44
CA ILE A 159 10.91 -28.88 -8.96
C ILE A 159 11.33 -30.34 -9.07
N HIS A 160 11.68 -30.90 -7.91
CA HIS A 160 11.77 -32.33 -7.73
C HIS A 160 10.41 -32.91 -8.12
N LYS A 161 10.38 -33.61 -9.25
CA LYS A 161 9.23 -34.45 -9.61
C LYS A 161 9.26 -35.63 -8.65
N ALA A 162 8.37 -35.63 -7.67
CA ALA A 162 7.93 -36.83 -6.98
C ALA A 162 6.51 -37.15 -7.47
#